data_AF-A0A7S4PRE1-F1
#
_entry.id   AF-A0A7S4PRE1-F1
#
_cell.length_a   1.000
_cell.length_b   1.000
_cell.length_c   1.000
_cell.angle_alpha   90.00
_cell.angle_beta   90.00
_cell.angle_gamma   90.00
#
_symmetry.space_group_name_H-M   'P 1'
#
loop_
_entity.id
_entity.type
_entity.pdbx_description
1 polymer ?
#
loop_
_entity_poly.entity_id
_entity_poly.type
_entity_poly.pdbx_seq_one_letter_code
_entity_poly.pdbx_strand_id
1 'polypeptide(L)'
;MAHRARLPLQSNTISAHKSQHGVLGSTMLLNNNKKSSSLALKAATVPPPADWQAWQSKKITYEYTTLAPRYASEDWLYNLLSIFSSAMFWRVSSHLFANTLFAVAIWCAYLLMPSLQAVCAGFSTVPHSLTGGALGLLLVFRTNTAYERFLDARKLWGSMVNRIREFTRVIHGNFRGLDREHLLSLLACFPSILLQHLQSLEPVYRPTLFSDKQLTAMKGLLGDSDLKLLWASRNRPFTIIKMMGAIIQKFSTDVEAQS
;
A
#
# COMPACT_ATOMS: atom_id res chain seq x y z
N MET A 1 -12.11 16.00 -4.77
CA MET A 1 -10.87 16.22 -5.53
C MET A 1 -10.81 17.70 -5.89
N ALA A 2 -10.11 18.50 -5.09
CA ALA A 2 -9.77 19.89 -5.42
C ALA A 2 -8.28 20.06 -5.09
N HIS A 3 -7.46 20.14 -6.13
CA HIS A 3 -6.02 20.36 -6.04
C HIS A 3 -5.78 21.79 -5.56
N ARG A 4 -5.29 21.98 -4.33
CA ARG A 4 -4.73 23.26 -3.90
C ARG A 4 -3.26 23.28 -4.32
N ALA A 5 -2.96 23.98 -5.41
CA ALA A 5 -1.59 24.38 -5.73
C ALA A 5 -1.16 25.41 -4.67
N ARG A 6 -0.21 25.05 -3.79
CA ARG A 6 0.51 26.03 -2.96
C ARG A 6 1.92 26.18 -3.51
N LEU A 7 2.30 27.44 -3.73
CA LEU A 7 3.59 27.91 -4.20
C LEU A 7 4.75 27.36 -3.35
N PRO A 8 5.92 27.07 -3.95
CA PRO A 8 7.08 26.63 -3.19
C PRO A 8 7.65 27.82 -2.40
N LEU A 9 7.62 27.72 -1.07
CA LEU A 9 8.42 28.58 -0.20
C LEU A 9 9.90 28.22 -0.40
N GLN A 10 10.68 29.21 -0.79
CA GLN A 10 12.12 29.11 -0.99
C GLN A 10 12.87 28.87 0.33
N SER A 11 13.97 28.11 0.17
CA SER A 11 15.22 28.12 0.94
C SER A 11 15.16 27.92 2.45
N ASN A 12 15.75 26.80 2.89
CA ASN A 12 16.85 26.87 3.85
C ASN A 12 17.84 25.74 3.57
N THR A 13 19.03 26.12 3.12
CA THR A 13 20.22 25.28 2.99
C THR A 13 20.63 24.77 4.37
N ILE A 14 20.56 23.46 4.59
CA ILE A 14 21.17 22.83 5.78
C ILE A 14 22.69 22.79 5.53
N SER A 15 23.41 23.65 6.25
CA SER A 15 24.86 23.64 6.37
C SER A 15 25.34 22.30 6.92
N ALA A 16 26.20 21.60 6.17
CA ALA A 16 26.82 20.36 6.61
C ALA A 16 27.90 20.67 7.66
N HIS A 17 27.68 20.22 8.90
CA HIS A 17 28.62 20.30 10.01
C HIS A 17 29.84 19.43 9.72
N LYS A 18 31.01 20.06 9.52
CA LYS A 18 32.29 19.41 9.25
C LYS A 18 32.84 18.82 10.56
N SER A 19 32.65 17.52 10.79
CA SER A 19 33.34 16.81 11.88
C SER A 19 34.78 16.54 11.48
N GLN A 20 35.73 17.20 12.15
CA GLN A 20 37.16 16.90 12.10
C GLN A 20 37.43 15.71 13.04
N HIS A 21 37.78 14.55 12.49
CA HIS A 21 38.47 13.51 13.26
C HIS A 21 39.95 13.51 12.86
N GLY A 22 40.78 13.84 13.84
CA GLY A 22 42.22 13.94 13.72
C GLY A 22 42.88 12.59 13.44
N VAL A 23 43.82 12.60 12.50
CA VAL A 23 44.78 11.53 12.27
C VAL A 23 45.91 11.74 13.28
N LEU A 24 45.97 10.92 14.33
CA LEU A 24 47.09 10.86 15.25
C LEU A 24 48.02 9.73 14.82
N GLY A 25 49.23 10.11 14.38
CA GLY A 25 50.29 9.18 14.05
C GLY A 25 50.73 8.37 15.26
N SER A 26 51.06 7.10 15.02
CA SER A 26 51.85 6.29 15.95
C SER A 26 52.75 5.40 15.13
N THR A 27 53.99 5.85 15.01
CA THR A 27 55.14 5.06 14.58
C THR A 27 55.44 4.01 15.66
N MET A 28 55.16 2.74 15.39
CA MET A 28 55.79 1.63 16.12
C MET A 28 56.61 0.79 15.15
N LEU A 29 57.93 0.86 15.34
CA LEU A 29 58.93 0.02 14.72
C LEU A 29 58.83 -1.40 15.30
N LEU A 30 58.53 -2.39 14.48
CA LEU A 30 58.92 -3.77 14.76
C LEU A 30 59.52 -4.39 13.50
N ASN A 31 60.85 -4.36 13.51
CA ASN A 31 61.76 -5.20 12.75
C ASN A 31 61.45 -6.67 13.05
N ASN A 32 61.19 -7.48 12.01
CA ASN A 32 61.57 -8.89 12.07
C ASN A 32 61.76 -9.48 10.67
N ASN A 33 63.04 -9.73 10.40
CA ASN A 33 63.59 -10.42 9.26
C ASN A 33 63.31 -11.93 9.35
N LYS A 34 62.45 -12.48 8.48
CA LYS A 34 62.47 -13.90 8.10
C LYS A 34 62.14 -14.07 6.61
N LYS A 35 63.16 -14.47 5.86
CA LYS A 35 63.05 -15.00 4.49
C LYS A 35 62.16 -16.25 4.49
N SER A 36 61.08 -16.24 3.70
CA SER A 36 60.48 -17.48 3.18
C SER A 36 59.93 -17.21 1.79
N SER A 37 60.63 -17.72 0.79
CA SER A 37 60.23 -17.76 -0.61
C SER A 37 59.15 -18.82 -0.80
N SER A 38 57.90 -18.38 -0.99
CA SER A 38 56.85 -19.23 -1.57
C SER A 38 55.91 -18.39 -2.42
N LEU A 39 55.82 -18.77 -3.71
CA LEU A 39 54.76 -18.49 -4.67
C LEU A 39 54.14 -17.08 -4.62
N ALA A 40 54.64 -16.21 -5.50
CA ALA A 40 53.97 -14.95 -5.84
C ALA A 40 52.61 -15.24 -6.49
N LEU A 41 51.59 -15.51 -5.67
CA LEU A 41 50.22 -15.14 -5.99
C LEU A 41 50.30 -13.68 -6.39
N LYS A 42 50.01 -13.36 -7.66
CA LYS A 42 49.77 -11.99 -8.11
C LYS A 42 48.82 -11.39 -7.08
N ALA A 43 49.34 -10.51 -6.23
CA ALA A 43 48.54 -9.81 -5.24
C ALA A 43 47.42 -9.15 -6.05
N ALA A 44 46.20 -9.67 -5.91
CA ALA A 44 45.04 -9.07 -6.50
C ALA A 44 45.07 -7.63 -5.98
N THR A 45 45.38 -6.68 -6.88
CA THR A 45 45.54 -5.28 -6.54
C THR A 45 44.27 -4.89 -5.79
N VAL A 46 44.42 -4.55 -4.51
CA VAL A 46 43.30 -4.09 -3.70
C VAL A 46 42.59 -3.02 -4.52
N PRO A 47 41.29 -3.18 -4.83
CA PRO A 47 40.61 -2.19 -5.65
C PRO A 47 40.77 -0.82 -4.96
N PRO A 48 41.02 0.25 -5.74
CA PRO A 48 41.22 1.56 -5.16
C PRO A 48 40.03 1.92 -4.26
N PRO A 49 40.28 2.66 -3.14
CA PRO A 49 39.19 3.09 -2.27
C PRO A 49 38.15 3.85 -3.08
N ALA A 50 36.87 3.62 -2.79
CA ALA A 50 35.78 4.24 -3.52
C ALA A 50 35.87 5.77 -3.47
N ASP A 51 35.96 6.41 -4.64
CA ASP A 51 35.94 7.87 -4.76
C ASP A 51 34.49 8.38 -4.70
N TRP A 52 34.04 8.66 -3.47
CA TRP A 52 32.70 9.17 -3.22
C TRP A 52 32.47 10.57 -3.79
N GLN A 53 33.52 11.39 -3.98
CA GLN A 53 33.40 12.73 -4.57
C GLN A 53 33.17 12.66 -6.07
N ALA A 54 33.94 11.84 -6.78
CA ALA A 54 33.72 11.60 -8.20
C ALA A 54 32.37 10.90 -8.47
N TRP A 55 31.90 10.05 -7.55
CA TRP A 55 30.57 9.48 -7.64
C TRP A 55 29.47 10.53 -7.43
N GLN A 56 29.61 11.40 -6.42
CA GLN A 56 28.61 12.43 -6.10
C GLN A 56 28.40 13.43 -7.25
N SER A 57 29.43 13.72 -8.03
CA SER A 57 29.34 14.60 -9.20
C SER A 57 28.72 13.93 -10.43
N LYS A 58 28.84 12.60 -10.55
CA LYS A 58 28.34 11.82 -11.70
C LYS A 58 26.99 11.15 -11.46
N LYS A 59 26.52 11.10 -10.20
CA LYS A 59 25.28 10.39 -9.87
C LYS A 59 24.08 11.08 -10.51
N ILE A 60 23.14 10.28 -11.00
CA ILE A 60 21.83 10.75 -11.44
C ILE A 60 21.09 11.28 -10.21
N THR A 61 20.64 12.54 -10.28
CA THR A 61 19.75 13.12 -9.27
C THR A 61 18.31 12.72 -9.57
N TYR A 62 17.58 12.32 -8.53
CA TYR A 62 16.17 11.98 -8.62
C TYR A 62 15.36 13.08 -7.95
N GLU A 63 14.23 13.43 -8.54
CA GLU A 63 13.25 14.29 -7.88
C GLU A 63 12.72 13.55 -6.65
N TYR A 64 12.85 14.17 -5.47
CA TYR A 64 12.34 13.56 -4.25
C TYR A 64 10.82 13.69 -4.23
N THR A 65 10.13 12.59 -3.95
CA THR A 65 8.69 12.65 -3.70
C THR A 65 8.47 13.34 -2.36
N THR A 66 7.68 14.43 -2.35
CA THR A 66 7.28 15.08 -1.11
C THR A 66 6.51 14.09 -0.23
N LEU A 67 6.78 14.13 1.08
CA LEU A 67 6.06 13.32 2.04
C LEU A 67 4.56 13.64 1.95
N ALA A 68 3.73 12.60 2.07
CA ALA A 68 2.29 12.81 2.19
C ALA A 68 2.02 13.75 3.39
N PRO A 69 1.11 14.73 3.25
CA PRO A 69 0.79 15.64 4.33
C PRO A 69 0.31 14.84 5.54
N ARG A 70 0.86 15.15 6.70
CA ARG A 70 0.44 14.54 7.98
C ARG A 70 -0.90 15.15 8.38
N TYR A 71 -1.75 14.36 9.04
CA TYR A 71 -2.99 14.86 9.63
C TYR A 71 -2.70 16.08 10.51
N ALA A 72 -3.36 17.20 10.22
CA ALA A 72 -3.25 18.44 10.98
C ALA A 72 -4.48 18.63 11.86
N SER A 73 -4.36 19.42 12.93
CA SER A 73 -5.49 19.79 13.77
C SER A 73 -6.58 20.56 13.00
N GLU A 74 -6.19 21.28 11.95
CA GLU A 74 -7.08 22.03 11.07
C GLU A 74 -8.05 21.13 10.28
N ASP A 75 -7.67 19.86 10.04
CA ASP A 75 -8.49 18.90 9.30
C ASP A 75 -9.77 18.53 10.07
N TRP A 76 -9.79 18.66 11.40
CA TRP A 76 -10.97 18.35 12.22
C TRP A 76 -12.15 19.24 11.88
N LEU A 77 -11.92 20.54 11.71
CA LEU A 77 -12.98 21.49 11.38
C LEU A 77 -13.52 21.23 9.98
N TYR A 78 -12.62 20.98 9.03
CA TYR A 78 -13.01 20.60 7.67
C TYR A 78 -13.86 19.32 7.67
N ASN A 79 -13.43 18.28 8.41
CA ASN A 79 -14.14 17.02 8.50
C ASN A 79 -15.54 17.20 9.12
N LEU A 80 -15.66 17.99 10.18
CA LEU A 80 -16.94 18.28 10.83
C LEU A 80 -17.92 18.98 9.88
N LEU A 81 -17.47 20.02 9.18
CA LEU A 81 -18.32 20.74 8.23
C LEU A 81 -18.65 19.89 6.98
N SER A 82 -17.75 18.98 6.59
CA SER A 82 -17.95 18.10 5.43
C SER A 82 -18.84 16.88 5.71
N ILE A 83 -19.32 16.69 6.94
CA ILE A 83 -20.08 15.48 7.33
C ILE A 83 -21.34 15.28 6.48
N PHE A 84 -22.01 16.37 6.10
CA PHE A 84 -23.21 16.35 5.25
C PHE A 84 -22.91 15.97 3.79
N SER A 85 -21.65 16.04 3.38
CA SER A 85 -21.19 15.59 2.06
C SER A 85 -20.73 14.13 2.07
N SER A 86 -20.64 13.50 3.25
CA SER A 86 -20.16 12.13 3.38
C SER A 86 -21.21 11.12 2.96
N ALA A 87 -20.82 10.14 2.14
CA ALA A 87 -21.68 9.01 1.77
C ALA A 87 -22.19 8.23 3.00
N MET A 88 -21.44 8.22 4.11
CA MET A 88 -21.87 7.55 5.35
C MET A 88 -23.07 8.24 6.00
N PHE A 89 -23.11 9.58 5.98
CA PHE A 89 -24.24 10.34 6.50
C PHE A 89 -25.50 10.01 5.70
N TRP A 90 -25.42 10.07 4.38
CA TRP A 90 -26.55 9.74 3.52
C TRP A 90 -27.02 8.30 3.66
N ARG A 91 -26.09 7.36 3.88
CA ARG A 91 -26.42 5.95 4.13
C ARG A 91 -27.23 5.73 5.41
N VAL A 92 -27.01 6.52 6.47
CA VAL A 92 -27.69 6.36 7.77
C VAL A 92 -28.83 7.37 7.95
N SER A 93 -28.95 8.35 7.05
CA SER A 93 -29.89 9.47 7.14
C SER A 93 -31.36 9.06 7.32
N SER A 94 -31.82 8.01 6.66
CA SER A 94 -33.21 7.53 6.78
C SER A 94 -33.54 7.06 8.19
N HIS A 95 -32.62 6.33 8.84
CA HIS A 95 -32.79 5.87 10.22
C HIS A 95 -32.74 7.02 11.22
N LEU A 96 -31.82 7.97 11.01
CA LEU A 96 -31.74 9.18 11.85
C LEU A 96 -33.03 9.99 11.77
N PHE A 97 -33.50 10.27 10.54
CA PHE A 97 -34.71 11.05 10.31
C PHE A 97 -35.94 10.36 10.90
N ALA A 98 -36.11 9.06 10.66
CA ALA A 98 -37.23 8.29 11.22
C ALA A 98 -37.23 8.29 12.76
N ASN A 99 -36.06 8.08 13.38
CA ASN A 99 -35.95 8.08 14.84
C ASN A 99 -36.19 9.48 15.44
N THR A 100 -35.69 10.53 14.80
CA THR A 100 -35.95 11.92 15.22
C THR A 100 -37.43 12.27 15.09
N LEU A 101 -38.08 11.92 13.98
CA LEU A 101 -39.50 12.17 13.79
C LEU A 101 -40.34 11.42 14.83
N PHE A 102 -40.00 10.16 15.11
CA PHE A 102 -40.66 9.38 16.14
C PHE A 102 -40.49 10.00 17.53
N ALA A 103 -39.26 10.42 17.89
CA ALA A 103 -39.00 11.08 19.17
C ALA A 103 -39.79 12.39 19.32
N VAL A 104 -39.86 13.22 18.27
CA VAL A 104 -40.65 14.44 18.26
C VAL A 104 -42.15 14.15 18.40
N ALA A 105 -42.65 13.12 17.72
CA ALA A 105 -44.07 12.74 17.83
C ALA A 105 -44.43 12.30 19.26
N ILE A 106 -43.58 11.48 19.90
CA ILE A 106 -43.77 11.08 21.30
C ILE A 106 -43.69 12.29 22.25
N TRP A 107 -42.73 13.19 22.01
CA TRP A 107 -42.61 14.43 22.80
C TRP A 107 -43.84 15.31 22.67
N CYS A 108 -44.36 15.52 21.47
CA CYS A 108 -45.60 16.27 21.25
C CYS A 108 -46.80 15.59 21.92
N ALA A 109 -46.93 14.27 21.81
CA ALA A 109 -47.99 13.51 22.49
C ALA A 109 -47.90 13.63 24.01
N TYR A 110 -46.68 13.62 24.57
CA TYR A 110 -46.44 13.78 26.01
C TYR A 110 -46.92 15.15 26.52
N LEU A 111 -46.78 16.21 25.72
CA LEU A 111 -47.26 17.54 26.09
C LEU A 111 -48.79 17.68 25.97
N LEU A 112 -49.41 17.00 25.00
CA LEU A 112 -50.84 17.15 24.69
C LEU A 112 -51.75 16.18 25.48
N MET A 113 -51.23 15.04 25.95
CA MET A 113 -52.01 13.98 26.59
C MET A 113 -51.54 13.70 28.02
N PRO A 114 -52.29 14.14 29.06
CA PRO A 114 -51.96 13.86 30.46
C PRO A 114 -51.93 12.35 30.80
N SER A 115 -52.74 11.54 30.13
CA SER A 115 -52.74 10.08 30.27
C SER A 115 -51.39 9.45 29.88
N LEU A 116 -50.72 9.99 28.85
CA LEU A 116 -49.41 9.51 28.43
C LEU A 116 -48.33 9.88 29.46
N GLN A 117 -48.43 11.05 30.10
CA GLN A 117 -47.51 11.45 31.17
C GLN A 117 -47.55 10.47 32.34
N ALA A 118 -48.76 10.05 32.75
CA ALA A 118 -48.95 9.07 33.82
C ALA A 118 -48.33 7.70 33.47
N VAL A 119 -48.49 7.26 32.23
CA VAL A 119 -47.87 6.02 31.73
C VAL A 119 -46.34 6.14 31.70
N CYS A 120 -45.80 7.23 31.18
CA CYS A 120 -44.36 7.49 31.10
C CYS A 120 -43.68 7.56 32.48
N ALA A 121 -44.38 8.05 33.51
CA ALA A 121 -43.87 8.10 34.88
C ALA A 121 -43.56 6.69 35.46
N GLY A 122 -44.21 5.64 34.94
CA GLY A 122 -43.96 4.26 35.34
C GLY A 122 -42.78 3.59 34.63
N PHE A 123 -42.19 4.21 33.60
CA PHE A 123 -41.09 3.61 32.85
C PHE A 123 -39.73 3.92 33.48
N SER A 124 -39.01 2.85 33.84
CA SER A 124 -37.61 2.95 34.26
C SER A 124 -36.66 3.07 33.06
N THR A 125 -35.62 3.89 33.18
CA THR A 125 -34.55 4.00 32.19
C THR A 125 -33.52 2.87 32.29
N VAL A 126 -33.57 2.05 33.34
CA VAL A 126 -32.58 0.99 33.62
C VAL A 126 -32.45 -0.03 32.47
N PRO A 127 -33.54 -0.59 31.90
CA PRO A 127 -33.42 -1.53 30.79
C PRO A 127 -32.75 -0.91 29.55
N HIS A 128 -33.02 0.38 29.29
CA HIS A 128 -32.40 1.10 28.18
C HIS A 128 -30.91 1.28 28.40
N SER A 129 -30.49 1.70 29.59
CA SER A 129 -29.07 1.86 29.94
C SER A 129 -28.30 0.54 29.88
N LEU A 130 -28.88 -0.54 30.40
CA LEU A 130 -28.26 -1.88 30.36
C LEU A 130 -28.09 -2.36 28.92
N THR A 131 -29.14 -2.22 28.11
CA THR A 131 -29.11 -2.61 26.69
C THR A 131 -28.12 -1.75 25.90
N GLY A 132 -28.07 -0.44 26.16
CA GLY A 132 -27.12 0.48 25.55
C GLY A 132 -25.67 0.11 25.86
N GLY A 133 -25.37 -0.24 27.12
CA GLY A 133 -24.07 -0.74 27.52
C GLY A 133 -23.67 -2.04 26.82
N ALA A 134 -24.58 -3.02 26.78
CA ALA A 134 -24.36 -4.29 26.08
C ALA A 134 -24.13 -4.08 24.56
N LEU A 135 -24.94 -3.25 23.92
CA LEU A 135 -24.78 -2.90 22.50
C LEU A 135 -23.45 -2.16 22.24
N GLY A 136 -23.05 -1.25 23.14
CA GLY A 136 -21.76 -0.56 23.05
C GLY A 136 -20.58 -1.52 23.10
N LEU A 137 -20.61 -2.49 24.02
CA LEU A 137 -19.56 -3.50 24.13
C LEU A 137 -19.50 -4.41 22.88
N LEU A 138 -20.66 -4.88 22.40
CA LEU A 138 -20.74 -5.66 21.17
C LEU A 138 -20.21 -4.89 19.96
N LEU A 139 -20.52 -3.59 19.88
CA LEU A 139 -20.03 -2.72 18.82
C LEU A 139 -18.51 -2.63 18.85
N VAL A 140 -17.90 -2.42 20.03
CA VAL A 140 -16.43 -2.35 20.18
C VAL A 140 -15.76 -3.63 19.68
N PHE A 141 -16.23 -4.80 20.10
CA PHE A 141 -15.67 -6.07 19.62
C PHE A 141 -15.84 -6.22 18.10
N ARG A 142 -17.02 -5.90 17.57
CA ARG A 142 -17.29 -5.96 16.13
C ARG A 142 -16.38 -5.02 15.34
N THR A 143 -16.19 -3.78 15.80
CA THR A 143 -15.34 -2.80 15.11
C THR A 143 -13.87 -3.17 15.18
N ASN A 144 -13.41 -3.75 16.29
CA ASN A 144 -12.02 -4.22 16.43
C ASN A 144 -11.72 -5.35 15.43
N THR A 145 -12.55 -6.38 15.35
CA THR A 145 -12.36 -7.47 14.38
C THR A 145 -12.46 -6.97 12.94
N ALA A 146 -13.36 -6.03 12.64
CA ALA A 146 -13.45 -5.41 11.32
C ALA A 146 -12.18 -4.61 10.97
N TYR A 147 -11.63 -3.88 11.95
CA TYR A 147 -10.40 -3.12 11.80
C TYR A 147 -9.18 -4.01 11.58
N GLU A 148 -9.06 -5.12 12.32
CA GLU A 148 -8.01 -6.12 12.13
C GLU A 148 -8.04 -6.70 10.71
N ARG A 149 -9.22 -7.10 10.23
CA ARG A 149 -9.39 -7.58 8.84
C ARG A 149 -8.97 -6.54 7.80
N PHE A 150 -9.35 -5.27 8.00
CA PHE A 150 -8.94 -4.19 7.11
C PHE A 150 -7.41 -3.98 7.13
N LEU A 151 -6.81 -4.01 8.32
CA LEU A 151 -5.39 -3.83 8.50
C LEU A 151 -4.60 -4.99 7.87
N ASP A 152 -5.06 -6.23 8.05
CA ASP A 152 -4.41 -7.41 7.47
C ASP A 152 -4.50 -7.41 5.95
N ALA A 153 -5.63 -7.01 5.37
CA ALA A 153 -5.75 -6.81 3.93
C ALA A 153 -4.73 -5.76 3.42
N ARG A 154 -4.56 -4.64 4.15
CA ARG A 154 -3.56 -3.61 3.82
C ARG A 154 -2.13 -4.14 3.93
N LYS A 155 -1.81 -4.95 4.96
CA LYS A 155 -0.50 -5.59 5.12
C LYS A 155 -0.22 -6.56 3.96
N LEU A 156 -1.18 -7.39 3.58
CA LEU A 156 -1.06 -8.32 2.45
C LEU A 156 -0.82 -7.57 1.13
N TRP A 157 -1.57 -6.50 0.87
CA TRP A 157 -1.37 -5.67 -0.31
C TRP A 157 0.01 -5.00 -0.31
N GLY A 158 0.47 -4.51 0.85
CA GLY A 158 1.81 -3.95 1.02
C GLY A 158 2.92 -4.98 0.78
N SER A 159 2.78 -6.19 1.32
CA SER A 159 3.69 -7.31 1.08
C SER A 159 3.75 -7.67 -0.41
N MET A 160 2.60 -7.72 -1.09
CA MET A 160 2.52 -7.98 -2.52
C MET A 160 3.29 -6.93 -3.34
N VAL A 161 3.14 -5.64 -3.04
CA VAL A 161 3.88 -4.57 -3.74
C VAL A 161 5.39 -4.73 -3.54
N ASN A 162 5.83 -5.09 -2.33
CA ASN A 162 7.25 -5.34 -2.08
C ASN A 162 7.77 -6.55 -2.87
N ARG A 163 7.02 -7.65 -2.90
CA ARG A 163 7.36 -8.85 -3.69
C ARG A 163 7.43 -8.55 -5.18
N ILE A 164 6.53 -7.72 -5.71
CA ILE A 164 6.59 -7.27 -7.11
C ILE A 164 7.89 -6.50 -7.37
N ARG A 165 8.30 -5.59 -6.48
CA ARG A 165 9.56 -4.85 -6.62
C ARG A 165 10.79 -5.74 -6.52
N GLU A 166 10.78 -6.70 -5.59
CA GLU A 166 11.83 -7.72 -5.45
C GLU A 166 11.95 -8.54 -6.72
N PHE A 167 10.82 -9.06 -7.22
CA PHE A 167 10.79 -9.87 -8.43
C PHE A 167 11.22 -9.08 -9.67
N THR A 168 10.81 -7.80 -9.77
CA THR A 168 11.27 -6.88 -10.82
C THR A 168 12.80 -6.78 -10.84
N ARG A 169 13.44 -6.61 -9.67
CA ARG A 169 14.92 -6.57 -9.58
C ARG A 169 15.56 -7.88 -10.06
N VAL A 170 15.00 -9.02 -9.66
CA VAL A 170 15.48 -10.34 -10.10
C VAL A 170 15.35 -10.49 -11.62
N ILE A 171 14.22 -10.07 -12.21
CA ILE A 171 14.01 -10.12 -13.66
C ILE A 171 15.06 -9.26 -14.38
N HIS A 172 15.26 -8.02 -13.94
CA HIS A 172 16.27 -7.12 -14.54
C HIS A 172 17.70 -7.67 -14.42
N GLY A 173 18.03 -8.40 -13.36
CA GLY A 173 19.36 -8.95 -13.14
C GLY A 173 19.65 -10.20 -13.97
N ASN A 174 18.65 -11.07 -14.17
CA ASN A 174 18.88 -12.43 -14.69
C ASN A 174 18.33 -12.68 -16.10
N PHE A 175 17.34 -11.91 -16.54
CA PHE A 175 16.67 -12.13 -17.83
C PHE A 175 17.00 -11.04 -18.84
N ARG A 176 16.97 -11.37 -20.14
CA ARG A 176 17.25 -10.46 -21.26
C ARG A 176 16.23 -10.66 -22.39
N GLY A 177 16.17 -9.70 -23.31
CA GLY A 177 15.30 -9.78 -24.49
C GLY A 177 13.81 -9.84 -24.18
N LEU A 178 13.05 -10.55 -25.03
CA LEU A 178 11.59 -10.62 -24.95
C LEU A 178 11.10 -11.35 -23.70
N ASP A 179 11.81 -12.38 -23.23
CA ASP A 179 11.40 -13.14 -22.03
C ASP A 179 11.40 -12.24 -20.77
N ARG A 180 12.34 -11.29 -20.69
CA ARG A 180 12.35 -10.24 -19.66
C ARG A 180 11.13 -9.32 -19.77
N GLU A 181 10.86 -8.78 -20.95
CA GLU A 181 9.74 -7.85 -21.15
C GLU A 181 8.39 -8.52 -20.91
N HIS A 182 8.26 -9.79 -21.29
CA HIS A 182 7.06 -10.59 -21.05
C HIS A 182 6.82 -10.84 -19.55
N LEU A 183 7.85 -11.23 -18.81
CA LEU A 183 7.77 -11.37 -17.34
C LEU A 183 7.39 -10.06 -16.65
N LEU A 184 7.99 -8.94 -17.06
CA LEU A 184 7.65 -7.62 -16.51
C LEU A 184 6.21 -7.22 -16.83
N SER A 185 5.73 -7.52 -18.03
CA SER A 185 4.35 -7.21 -18.44
C SER A 185 3.33 -8.04 -17.67
N LEU A 186 3.58 -9.36 -17.51
CA LEU A 186 2.76 -10.24 -16.68
C LEU A 186 2.72 -9.76 -15.22
N LEU A 187 3.87 -9.41 -14.66
CA LEU A 187 3.99 -8.89 -13.30
C LEU A 187 3.26 -7.54 -13.12
N ALA A 188 3.34 -6.66 -14.11
CA ALA A 188 2.64 -5.37 -14.10
C ALA A 188 1.11 -5.51 -14.18
N CYS A 189 0.61 -6.52 -14.91
CA CYS A 189 -0.82 -6.82 -14.99
C CYS A 189 -1.38 -7.49 -13.73
N PHE A 190 -0.56 -8.17 -12.94
CA PHE A 190 -0.98 -8.96 -11.78
C PHE A 190 -1.85 -8.19 -10.77
N PRO A 191 -1.48 -6.97 -10.31
CA PRO A 191 -2.30 -6.22 -9.35
C PRO A 191 -3.70 -5.88 -9.87
N SER A 192 -3.81 -5.52 -11.15
CA SER A 192 -5.09 -5.16 -11.78
C SER A 192 -6.01 -6.38 -11.90
N ILE A 193 -5.47 -7.53 -12.29
CA ILE A 193 -6.22 -8.78 -12.38
C ILE A 193 -6.61 -9.29 -10.99
N LEU A 194 -5.72 -9.20 -10.00
CA LEU A 194 -6.03 -9.56 -8.62
C LEU A 194 -7.12 -8.67 -8.04
N LEU A 195 -7.05 -7.36 -8.28
CA LEU A 195 -8.08 -6.41 -7.85
C LEU A 195 -9.46 -6.80 -8.39
N GLN A 196 -9.54 -7.14 -9.68
CA GLN A 196 -10.77 -7.60 -10.31
C GLN A 196 -11.25 -8.94 -9.71
N HIS A 197 -10.32 -9.88 -9.47
CA HIS A 197 -10.65 -11.17 -8.87
C HIS A 197 -11.29 -10.99 -7.48
N LEU A 198 -10.73 -10.12 -6.64
CA LEU A 198 -11.27 -9.81 -5.30
C LEU A 198 -12.63 -9.11 -5.35
N GLN A 199 -12.90 -8.33 -6.41
CA GLN A 199 -14.16 -7.59 -6.57
C GLN A 199 -15.26 -8.39 -7.27
N SER A 200 -14.92 -9.54 -7.86
CA SER A 200 -15.86 -10.38 -8.62
C SER A 200 -17.05 -10.90 -7.81
N LEU A 201 -16.99 -10.84 -6.48
CA LEU A 201 -18.02 -11.31 -5.56
C LEU A 201 -19.11 -10.26 -5.27
N GLU A 202 -18.93 -8.98 -5.61
CA GLU A 202 -19.88 -7.90 -5.30
C GLU A 202 -20.26 -7.05 -6.52
N PRO A 203 -21.04 -7.59 -7.47
CA PRO A 203 -21.46 -6.87 -8.68
C PRO A 203 -22.29 -5.61 -8.40
N VAL A 204 -22.92 -5.52 -7.22
CA VAL A 204 -23.78 -4.40 -6.79
C VAL A 204 -22.97 -3.13 -6.49
N TYR A 205 -21.75 -3.25 -5.97
CA TYR A 205 -20.97 -2.10 -5.50
C TYR A 205 -19.86 -1.68 -6.47
N ARG A 206 -19.43 -2.58 -7.37
CA ARG A 206 -18.46 -2.26 -8.41
C ARG A 206 -18.59 -3.27 -9.57
N PRO A 207 -18.73 -2.82 -10.83
CA PRO A 207 -18.89 -3.74 -11.95
C PRO A 207 -17.68 -4.66 -12.04
N THR A 208 -17.94 -5.95 -12.27
CA THR A 208 -16.93 -7.01 -12.40
C THR A 208 -16.12 -6.90 -13.70
N LEU A 209 -16.51 -5.98 -14.60
CA LEU A 209 -15.84 -5.67 -15.84
C LEU A 209 -14.74 -4.63 -15.60
N PHE A 210 -13.62 -4.80 -16.30
CA PHE A 210 -12.59 -3.77 -16.35
C PHE A 210 -13.19 -2.47 -16.89
N SER A 211 -12.76 -1.34 -16.34
CA SER A 211 -12.95 -0.07 -17.03
C SER A 211 -12.26 -0.12 -18.40
N ASP A 212 -12.80 0.55 -19.40
CA ASP A 212 -12.20 0.62 -20.75
C ASP A 212 -10.72 1.00 -20.71
N LYS A 213 -10.33 1.87 -19.76
CA LYS A 213 -8.94 2.25 -19.52
C LYS A 213 -8.07 1.07 -19.07
N GLN A 214 -8.58 0.24 -18.16
CA GLN A 214 -7.86 -0.94 -17.66
C GLN A 214 -7.73 -2.00 -18.75
N LEU A 215 -8.81 -2.23 -19.52
CA LEU A 215 -8.77 -3.18 -20.63
C LEU A 215 -7.78 -2.73 -21.71
N THR A 216 -7.76 -1.44 -22.05
CA THR A 216 -6.81 -0.87 -23.01
C THR A 216 -5.37 -1.00 -22.52
N ALA A 217 -5.11 -0.68 -21.24
CA ALA A 217 -3.78 -0.86 -20.65
C ALA A 217 -3.32 -2.33 -20.68
N MET A 218 -4.23 -3.27 -20.41
CA MET A 218 -3.91 -4.70 -20.46
C MET A 218 -3.63 -5.21 -21.87
N LYS A 219 -4.41 -4.77 -22.88
CA LYS A 219 -4.13 -5.08 -24.30
C LYS A 219 -2.80 -4.51 -24.77
N GLY A 220 -2.33 -3.42 -24.18
CA GLY A 220 -1.01 -2.84 -24.46
C GLY A 220 0.16 -3.59 -23.81
N LEU A 221 -0.11 -4.40 -22.77
CA LEU A 221 0.92 -5.13 -22.01
C LEU A 221 0.99 -6.62 -22.37
N LEU A 222 -0.15 -7.23 -22.72
CA LEU A 222 -0.26 -8.67 -22.96
C LEU A 222 -0.58 -8.94 -24.43
N GLY A 223 0.01 -10.00 -24.99
CA GLY A 223 -0.37 -10.49 -26.30
C GLY A 223 -1.79 -11.07 -26.33
N ASP A 224 -2.39 -11.16 -27.52
CA ASP A 224 -3.76 -11.65 -27.69
C ASP A 224 -3.94 -13.10 -27.21
N SER A 225 -2.91 -13.95 -27.34
CA SER A 225 -2.91 -15.33 -26.86
C SER A 225 -3.05 -15.39 -25.33
N ASP A 226 -2.27 -14.58 -24.64
CA ASP A 226 -2.23 -14.51 -23.19
C ASP A 226 -3.53 -13.97 -22.64
N LEU A 227 -4.07 -12.95 -23.29
CA LEU A 227 -5.35 -12.36 -22.95
C LEU A 227 -6.48 -13.39 -23.12
N LYS A 228 -6.50 -14.16 -24.22
CA LYS A 228 -7.46 -15.26 -24.41
C LYS A 228 -7.34 -16.31 -23.30
N LEU A 229 -6.11 -16.73 -22.97
CA LEU A 229 -5.87 -17.72 -21.92
C LEU A 229 -6.33 -17.22 -20.54
N LEU A 230 -6.04 -15.96 -20.21
CA LEU A 230 -6.44 -15.32 -18.97
C LEU A 230 -7.96 -15.18 -18.84
N TRP A 231 -8.67 -14.92 -19.95
CA TRP A 231 -10.12 -14.81 -19.93
C TRP A 231 -10.82 -16.17 -19.92
N ALA A 232 -10.18 -17.21 -20.45
CA ALA A 232 -10.65 -18.58 -20.37
C ALA A 232 -10.46 -19.20 -18.97
N SER A 233 -9.54 -18.67 -18.16
CA SER A 233 -9.21 -19.26 -16.88
C SER A 233 -10.14 -18.82 -15.74
N ARG A 234 -10.51 -19.79 -14.88
CA ARG A 234 -11.32 -19.53 -13.68
C ARG A 234 -10.57 -18.72 -12.63
N ASN A 235 -9.28 -19.00 -12.45
CA ASN A 235 -8.41 -18.28 -11.53
C ASN A 235 -7.35 -17.49 -12.31
N ARG A 236 -7.73 -16.27 -12.70
CA ARG A 236 -6.89 -15.38 -13.52
C ARG A 236 -5.58 -14.99 -12.84
N PRO A 237 -5.55 -14.56 -11.56
CA PRO A 237 -4.29 -14.25 -10.88
C PRO A 237 -3.32 -15.44 -10.83
N PHE A 238 -3.84 -16.64 -10.52
CA PHE A 238 -3.02 -17.84 -10.51
C PHE A 238 -2.48 -18.20 -11.90
N THR A 239 -3.25 -17.95 -12.95
CA THR A 239 -2.82 -18.20 -14.34
C THR A 239 -1.62 -17.33 -14.71
N ILE A 240 -1.59 -16.05 -14.31
CA ILE A 240 -0.42 -15.18 -14.52
C ILE A 240 0.82 -15.78 -13.85
N ILE A 241 0.69 -16.21 -12.59
CA ILE A 241 1.80 -16.83 -11.85
C ILE A 241 2.29 -18.09 -12.57
N LYS A 242 1.37 -18.91 -13.09
CA LYS A 242 1.71 -20.10 -13.88
C LYS A 242 2.46 -19.74 -15.16
N MET A 243 2.01 -18.72 -15.89
CA MET A 243 2.69 -18.24 -17.11
C MET A 243 4.09 -17.74 -16.80
N MET A 244 4.26 -16.95 -15.74
CA MET A 244 5.58 -16.51 -15.28
C MET A 244 6.48 -17.69 -14.92
N GLY A 245 5.93 -18.67 -14.19
CA GLY A 245 6.66 -19.91 -13.85
C GLY A 245 7.13 -20.69 -15.07
N ALA A 246 6.32 -20.77 -16.13
CA ALA A 246 6.69 -21.44 -17.37
C ALA A 246 7.88 -20.75 -18.07
N ILE A 247 7.91 -19.41 -18.08
CA ILE A 247 9.04 -18.64 -18.65
C ILE A 247 10.32 -18.89 -17.83
N ILE A 248 10.23 -18.89 -16.50
CA ILE A 248 11.38 -19.16 -15.62
C ILE A 248 11.89 -20.60 -15.82
N GLN A 249 10.98 -21.57 -15.95
CA GLN A 249 11.35 -22.97 -16.16
C GLN A 249 12.08 -23.14 -17.50
N LYS A 250 11.55 -22.54 -18.58
CA LYS A 250 12.21 -22.52 -19.90
C LYS A 250 13.61 -21.92 -19.80
N PHE A 251 13.76 -20.81 -19.10
CA PHE A 251 15.07 -20.19 -18.88
C PHE A 251 16.04 -21.13 -18.14
N SER A 252 15.58 -21.85 -17.10
CA SER A 252 16.41 -22.82 -16.38
C SER A 252 16.90 -23.94 -17.30
N THR A 253 16.01 -24.50 -18.13
CA THR A 253 16.38 -25.57 -19.06
C THR A 253 17.33 -25.09 -20.15
N ASP A 254 17.17 -23.84 -20.61
CA ASP A 254 18.06 -23.25 -21.62
C ASP A 254 19.47 -23.01 -21.05
N VAL A 255 19.59 -22.67 -19.76
CA VAL A 255 20.88 -22.51 -19.08
C VAL A 255 21.56 -23.86 -18.86
N GLU A 256 20.82 -24.89 -18.43
CA GLU A 256 21.34 -26.27 -18.27
C GLU A 256 21.81 -26.87 -19.60
N ALA A 257 21.13 -26.56 -20.71
CA ALA A 257 21.53 -27.04 -22.02
C ALA A 257 22.82 -26.38 -22.56
N GLN A 258 23.25 -25.26 -21.98
CA GLN A 258 24.46 -24.52 -22.37
C GLN A 258 25.69 -24.85 -21.51
N SER A 259 25.51 -25.57 -20.39
CA SER A 259 26.58 -25.99 -19.46
C SER A 259 27.07 -27.41 -19.75
#